data_AF-A0A933EM44-F1
#
_entry.id   AF-A0A933EM44-F1
#
_cell.length_a   1.000
_cell.length_b   1.000
_cell.length_c   1.000
_cell.angle_alpha   90.00
_cell.angle_beta   90.00
_cell.angle_gamma   90.00
#
_symmetry.space_group_name_H-M   'P 1'
#
loop_
_entity.id
_entity.type
_entity.pdbx_description
1 polymer ?
#
loop_
_entity_poly.entity_id
_entity_poly.type
_entity_poly.pdbx_seq_one_letter_code
_entity_poly.pdbx_strand_id
1 'polypeptide(L)'
;MGRWEQDFSGIKRRLDGLRAEGVTDLAAHLQAHPEIVDECLALIVMLDLNQKTLELYGAGTKEELLSNLPLVFRDEMRRHFRDELMDIWNGRLVSEREGVNYTLQGNTLHIRLRWSVLP
;
A
#
# COMPACT_ATOMS: atom_id res chain seq x y z
N MET A 1 -14.10 3.38 13.89
CA MET A 1 -13.06 2.69 13.10
C MET A 1 -11.87 3.63 12.94
N GLY A 2 -10.64 3.11 12.85
CA GLY A 2 -9.52 3.92 12.35
C GLY A 2 -9.83 4.41 10.93
N ARG A 3 -9.42 5.63 10.59
CA ARG A 3 -9.47 6.15 9.21
C ARG A 3 -8.03 6.27 8.73
N TRP A 4 -7.77 5.72 7.56
CA TRP A 4 -6.46 5.69 6.89
C TRP A 4 -6.73 5.88 5.40
N GLU A 5 -6.43 7.06 4.88
CA GLU A 5 -6.69 7.46 3.50
C GLU A 5 -5.37 7.70 2.78
N GLN A 6 -5.23 7.10 1.60
CA GLN A 6 -4.00 7.11 0.80
C GLN A 6 -4.30 7.44 -0.66
N ASP A 7 -3.39 8.17 -1.30
CA ASP A 7 -3.39 8.38 -2.75
C ASP A 7 -2.45 7.38 -3.43
N PHE A 8 -3.01 6.64 -4.40
CA PHE A 8 -2.34 5.62 -5.21
C PHE A 8 -2.07 6.12 -6.65
N SER A 9 -2.28 7.40 -6.94
CA SER A 9 -2.10 8.00 -8.26
C SER A 9 -0.67 7.83 -8.79
N GLY A 10 0.34 7.94 -7.90
CA GLY A 10 1.74 7.69 -8.24
C GLY A 10 1.98 6.26 -8.71
N ILE A 11 1.41 5.28 -8.00
CA ILE A 11 1.46 3.87 -8.37
C ILE A 11 0.82 3.65 -9.73
N LYS A 12 -0.38 4.20 -9.95
CA LYS A 12 -1.07 4.07 -11.24
C LYS A 12 -0.20 4.57 -12.39
N ARG A 13 0.42 5.76 -12.26
CA ARG A 13 1.34 6.30 -13.28
C ARG A 13 2.54 5.40 -13.53
N ARG A 14 3.13 4.83 -12.47
CA ARG A 14 4.26 3.88 -12.58
C ARG A 14 3.86 2.63 -13.37
N LEU A 15 2.68 2.07 -13.07
CA LEU A 15 2.14 0.89 -13.76
C LEU A 15 1.75 1.21 -15.22
N ASP A 16 1.12 2.36 -15.48
CA ASP A 16 0.84 2.80 -16.85
C ASP A 16 2.14 2.96 -17.67
N GLY A 17 3.23 3.42 -17.04
CA GLY A 17 4.57 3.49 -17.63
C GLY A 17 5.10 2.11 -18.04
N LEU A 18 5.05 1.11 -17.15
CA LEU A 18 5.44 -0.27 -17.47
C LEU A 18 4.68 -0.83 -18.67
N ARG A 19 3.39 -0.53 -18.76
CA ARG A 19 2.57 -0.94 -19.90
C ARG A 19 3.04 -0.28 -21.20
N ALA A 20 3.38 1.00 -21.16
CA ALA A 20 3.92 1.73 -22.31
C ALA A 20 5.31 1.21 -22.74
N GLU A 21 6.10 0.69 -21.80
CA GLU A 21 7.39 0.03 -22.04
C GLU A 21 7.23 -1.40 -22.62
N GLY A 22 6.00 -1.90 -22.77
CA GLY A 22 5.70 -3.19 -23.39
C GLY A 22 5.54 -4.36 -22.41
N VAL A 23 5.47 -4.09 -21.10
CA VAL A 23 5.15 -5.12 -20.10
C VAL A 23 3.70 -5.60 -20.30
N THR A 24 3.53 -6.90 -20.51
CA THR A 24 2.22 -7.55 -20.71
C THR A 24 1.82 -8.45 -19.55
N ASP A 25 2.81 -9.04 -18.85
CA ASP A 25 2.63 -9.84 -17.65
C ASP A 25 3.28 -9.15 -16.45
N LEU A 26 2.49 -8.40 -15.69
CA LEU A 26 2.98 -7.69 -14.51
C LEU A 26 3.44 -8.66 -13.41
N ALA A 27 2.82 -9.83 -13.26
CA ALA A 27 3.19 -10.77 -12.20
C ALA A 27 4.60 -11.32 -12.43
N ALA A 28 4.88 -11.76 -13.66
CA ALA A 28 6.23 -12.19 -14.05
C ALA A 28 7.25 -11.03 -13.93
N HIS A 29 6.85 -9.82 -14.32
CA HIS A 29 7.72 -8.65 -14.23
C HIS A 29 8.07 -8.28 -12.78
N LEU A 30 7.10 -8.25 -11.86
CA LEU A 30 7.35 -8.00 -10.43
C LEU A 30 8.14 -9.13 -9.76
N GLN A 31 8.05 -10.37 -10.27
CA GLN A 31 8.88 -11.47 -9.79
C GLN A 31 10.34 -11.31 -10.21
N ALA A 32 10.60 -10.84 -11.44
CA ALA A 32 11.93 -10.53 -11.92
C ALA A 32 12.51 -9.24 -11.32
N HIS A 33 11.64 -8.29 -10.96
CA HIS A 33 11.95 -6.94 -10.47
C HIS A 33 11.24 -6.64 -9.15
N PRO A 34 11.58 -7.34 -8.05
CA PRO A 34 10.93 -7.13 -6.75
C PRO A 34 11.10 -5.71 -6.20
N GLU A 35 12.14 -4.98 -6.63
CA GLU A 35 12.40 -3.58 -6.29
C GLU A 35 11.26 -2.65 -6.70
N ILE A 36 10.50 -2.98 -7.74
CA ILE A 36 9.35 -2.18 -8.19
C ILE A 36 8.26 -2.15 -7.12
N VAL A 37 8.14 -3.20 -6.30
CA VAL A 37 7.19 -3.21 -5.18
C VAL A 37 7.58 -2.14 -4.16
N ASP A 38 8.87 -1.99 -3.87
CA ASP A 38 9.39 -0.96 -2.97
C ASP A 38 9.25 0.45 -3.58
N GLU A 39 9.51 0.61 -4.88
CA GLU A 39 9.22 1.85 -5.61
C GLU A 39 7.75 2.24 -5.46
N CYS A 40 6.82 1.29 -5.67
CA CYS A 40 5.39 1.54 -5.53
C CYS A 40 4.99 1.89 -4.10
N LEU A 41 5.56 1.24 -3.08
CA LEU A 41 5.32 1.60 -1.68
C LEU A 41 5.76 3.04 -1.39
N ALA A 42 6.91 3.47 -1.91
CA ALA A 42 7.40 4.84 -1.74
C ALA A 42 6.55 5.91 -2.46
N LEU A 43 5.72 5.50 -3.43
CA LEU A 43 4.80 6.40 -4.15
C LEU A 43 3.46 6.60 -3.44
N ILE A 44 3.19 5.86 -2.35
CA ILE A 44 1.96 6.03 -1.55
C ILE A 44 2.02 7.37 -0.82
N VAL A 45 1.00 8.20 -1.02
CA VAL A 45 0.87 9.46 -0.27
C VAL A 45 -0.21 9.31 0.78
N MET A 46 0.12 9.61 2.04
CA MET A 46 -0.84 9.59 3.15
C MET A 46 -1.70 10.85 3.17
N LEU A 47 -2.97 10.75 2.77
CA LEU A 47 -3.89 11.89 2.75
C LEU A 47 -4.41 12.20 4.14
N ASP A 48 -5.00 11.22 4.81
CA ASP A 48 -5.63 11.43 6.11
C ASP A 48 -5.49 10.24 7.05
N LEU A 49 -5.32 10.55 8.33
CA LEU A 49 -5.34 9.56 9.41
C LEU A 49 -5.90 10.18 10.68
N ASN A 50 -6.71 9.42 11.41
CA ASN A 50 -7.31 9.88 12.64
C ASN A 50 -6.55 9.38 13.88
N GLN A 51 -6.85 9.96 15.04
CA GLN A 51 -6.24 9.58 16.32
C GLN A 51 -6.42 8.09 16.63
N LYS A 52 -7.57 7.51 16.25
CA LYS A 52 -7.83 6.08 16.46
C LYS A 52 -6.84 5.20 15.70
N THR A 53 -6.43 5.62 14.50
CA THR A 53 -5.37 4.96 13.74
C THR A 53 -4.05 5.03 14.51
N LEU A 54 -3.64 6.21 14.98
CA LEU A 54 -2.39 6.35 15.75
C LEU A 54 -2.36 5.43 16.97
N GLU A 55 -3.45 5.38 17.74
CA GLU A 55 -3.61 4.47 18.88
C GLU A 55 -3.46 2.99 18.48
N LEU A 56 -4.08 2.58 17.37
CA LEU A 56 -4.02 1.19 16.89
C LEU A 56 -2.59 0.78 16.52
N TYR A 57 -1.83 1.68 15.89
CA TYR A 57 -0.45 1.42 15.48
C TYR A 57 0.56 1.65 16.60
N GLY A 58 0.12 2.15 17.76
CA GLY A 58 1.01 2.47 18.87
C GLY A 58 1.94 3.64 18.58
N ALA A 59 1.46 4.62 17.80
CA ALA A 59 2.15 5.86 17.49
C ALA A 59 1.54 7.04 18.27
N GLY A 60 2.39 7.93 18.79
CA GLY A 60 2.00 9.17 19.46
C GLY A 60 1.67 10.30 18.49
N THR A 61 2.27 10.32 17.29
CA THR A 61 1.99 11.33 16.26
C THR A 61 1.92 10.76 14.85
N LYS A 62 1.37 11.54 13.91
CA LYS A 62 1.38 11.24 12.47
C LYS A 62 2.81 11.08 11.97
N GLU A 63 3.69 12.00 12.35
CA GLU A 63 5.09 12.03 11.93
C GLU A 63 5.85 10.80 12.41
N GLU A 64 5.58 10.35 13.64
CA GLU A 64 6.17 9.13 14.20
C GLU A 64 5.74 7.90 13.40
N LEU A 65 4.44 7.76 13.13
CA LEU A 65 3.92 6.66 12.32
C LEU A 65 4.52 6.67 10.90
N LEU A 66 4.58 7.84 10.27
CA LEU A 66 5.11 8.01 8.91
C LEU A 66 6.60 7.69 8.81
N SER A 67 7.39 8.11 9.82
CA SER A 67 8.83 7.82 9.88
C SER A 67 9.13 6.34 10.08
N ASN A 68 8.14 5.56 10.56
CA ASN A 68 8.26 4.13 10.84
C ASN A 68 7.40 3.27 9.91
N LEU A 69 6.94 3.79 8.77
CA LEU A 69 6.18 3.00 7.78
C LEU A 69 6.87 1.69 7.36
N PRO A 70 8.22 1.58 7.24
CA PRO A 70 8.86 0.30 6.95
C PRO A 70 8.61 -0.79 8.01
N LEU A 71 8.36 -0.42 9.27
CA LEU A 71 8.01 -1.37 10.33
C LEU A 71 6.55 -1.84 10.20
N VAL A 72 5.69 -0.96 9.67
CA VAL A 72 4.27 -1.23 9.43
C VAL A 72 4.06 -2.06 8.15
N PHE A 73 4.85 -1.78 7.12
CA PHE A 73 4.72 -2.25 5.75
C PHE A 73 5.73 -3.36 5.42
N ARG A 74 5.60 -4.50 6.10
CA ARG A 74 6.53 -5.64 6.01
C ARG A 74 5.81 -6.98 5.83
N ASP A 75 6.60 -8.03 5.60
CA ASP A 75 6.17 -9.43 5.64
C ASP A 75 4.87 -9.73 4.85
N GLU A 76 3.79 -10.08 5.56
CA GLU A 76 2.50 -10.44 4.95
C GLU A 76 1.86 -9.28 4.19
N MET A 77 2.03 -8.06 4.69
CA MET A 77 1.56 -6.85 4.01
C MET A 77 2.15 -6.75 2.61
N ARG A 78 3.46 -6.99 2.45
CA ARG A 78 4.14 -6.91 1.14
C ARG A 78 3.55 -7.89 0.13
N ARG A 79 3.09 -9.05 0.58
CA ARG A 79 2.41 -10.04 -0.28
C ARG A 79 1.06 -9.51 -0.76
N HIS A 80 0.25 -8.96 0.15
CA HIS A 80 -1.06 -8.39 -0.19
C HIS A 80 -0.93 -7.14 -1.07
N PHE A 81 0.11 -6.33 -0.85
CA PHE A 81 0.37 -5.15 -1.67
C PHE A 81 0.67 -5.50 -3.13
N ARG A 82 1.38 -6.60 -3.39
CA ARG A 82 1.57 -7.08 -4.77
C ARG A 82 0.23 -7.37 -5.45
N ASP A 83 -0.71 -7.98 -4.73
CA ASP A 83 -2.05 -8.27 -5.27
C ASP A 83 -2.84 -6.98 -5.53
N GLU A 84 -2.59 -5.90 -4.76
CA GLU A 84 -3.12 -4.57 -5.03
C GLU A 84 -2.54 -3.94 -6.30
N LEU A 85 -1.25 -4.09 -6.55
CA LEU A 85 -0.63 -3.64 -7.80
C LEU A 85 -1.25 -4.37 -9.00
N MET A 86 -1.50 -5.67 -8.86
CA MET A 86 -2.19 -6.47 -9.89
C MET A 86 -3.62 -5.99 -10.13
N ASP A 87 -4.33 -5.58 -9.09
CA ASP A 87 -5.67 -5.03 -9.24
C ASP A 87 -5.68 -3.70 -10.00
N ILE A 88 -4.80 -2.78 -9.62
CA ILE A 88 -4.66 -1.48 -10.29
C ILE A 88 -4.26 -1.70 -11.76
N TRP A 89 -3.31 -2.61 -12.02
CA TRP A 89 -2.91 -2.99 -13.36
C TRP A 89 -4.09 -3.49 -14.19
N ASN A 90 -4.92 -4.36 -13.64
CA ASN A 90 -6.09 -4.91 -14.33
C ASN A 90 -7.28 -3.92 -14.41
N GLY A 91 -7.08 -2.65 -14.07
CA GLY A 91 -8.10 -1.61 -14.16
C GLY A 91 -9.16 -1.70 -13.06
N ARG A 92 -8.92 -2.45 -11.98
CA ARG A 92 -9.76 -2.38 -10.79
C ARG A 92 -9.47 -1.06 -10.08
N LEU A 93 -10.45 -0.18 -10.09
CA LEU A 93 -10.36 1.16 -9.49
C LEU A 93 -10.92 1.22 -8.08
N VAL A 94 -11.52 0.14 -7.56
CA VAL A 94 -12.01 0.06 -6.19
C VAL A 94 -11.74 -1.34 -5.67
N SER A 95 -11.29 -1.44 -4.42
CA SER A 95 -11.13 -2.72 -3.75
C SER A 95 -11.43 -2.62 -2.26
N GLU A 96 -11.90 -3.73 -1.70
CA GLU A 96 -12.03 -3.93 -0.26
C GLU A 96 -11.52 -5.33 0.10
N ARG A 97 -10.61 -5.41 1.07
CA ARG A 97 -9.97 -6.67 1.49
C ARG A 97 -9.56 -6.62 2.95
N GLU A 98 -9.42 -7.80 3.53
CA GLU A 98 -8.74 -7.97 4.81
C GLU A 98 -7.25 -8.12 4.57
N GLY A 99 -6.45 -7.55 5.47
CA GLY A 99 -5.01 -7.59 5.39
C GLY A 99 -4.35 -7.51 6.75
N VAL A 100 -3.03 -7.61 6.73
CA VAL A 100 -2.19 -7.55 7.93
C VAL A 100 -1.24 -6.38 7.81
N ASN A 101 -1.26 -5.53 8.83
CA ASN A 101 -0.22 -4.54 9.11
C ASN A 101 0.45 -4.88 10.46
N TYR A 102 1.42 -4.06 10.86
CA TYR A 102 2.11 -4.23 12.14
C TYR A 102 2.11 -2.92 12.93
N THR A 103 1.98 -3.00 14.26
CA THR A 103 2.20 -1.84 15.15
C THR A 103 3.68 -1.45 15.16
N LEU A 104 4.01 -0.29 15.71
CA LEU A 104 5.41 0.13 15.91
C LEU A 104 6.18 -0.79 16.88
N GLN A 105 5.46 -1.52 17.75
CA GLN A 105 6.04 -2.55 18.63
C GLN A 105 6.15 -3.91 17.94
N GLY A 106 5.65 -4.02 16.71
CA GLY A 106 5.75 -5.20 15.87
C GLY A 106 4.61 -6.20 16.00
N ASN A 107 3.54 -5.88 16.74
CA ASN A 107 2.38 -6.75 16.88
C ASN A 107 1.55 -6.76 15.60
N THR A 108 1.00 -7.91 15.24
CA THR A 108 0.10 -8.06 14.09
C THR A 108 -1.19 -7.26 14.29
N LEU A 109 -1.58 -6.48 13.30
CA LEU A 109 -2.86 -5.79 13.20
C LEU A 109 -3.64 -6.33 12.01
N HIS A 110 -4.80 -6.93 12.28
CA HIS A 110 -5.77 -7.25 11.23
C HIS A 110 -6.52 -5.99 10.85
N ILE A 111 -6.44 -5.62 9.58
CA ILE A 111 -7.08 -4.43 9.03
C ILE A 111 -8.05 -4.81 7.93
N ARG A 112 -9.10 -4.01 7.78
CA ARG A 112 -9.92 -4.00 6.57
C ARG A 112 -9.52 -2.77 5.78
N LEU A 113 -8.90 -2.99 4.63
CA LEU A 113 -8.46 -1.94 3.72
C LEU A 113 -9.53 -1.74 2.65
N ARG A 114 -9.88 -0.48 2.42
CA ARG A 114 -10.66 -0.06 1.25
C ARG A 114 -9.91 1.07 0.57
N TRP A 115 -9.69 0.94 -0.73
CA TRP A 115 -9.10 2.00 -1.55
C TRP A 115 -9.90 2.21 -2.83
N SER A 116 -9.77 3.41 -3.41
CA SER A 116 -10.31 3.75 -4.71
C SER A 116 -9.34 4.64 -5.48
N VAL A 117 -9.17 4.37 -6.77
CA VAL A 117 -8.48 5.26 -7.71
C VAL A 117 -9.52 6.26 -8.22
N LEU A 118 -9.29 7.55 -7.96
CA LEU A 118 -10.18 8.61 -8.41
C LEU A 118 -10.11 8.78 -9.95
N PRO A 119 -11.22 9.16 -10.62
CA PRO A 119 -11.27 9.37 -12.07
C PRO A 119 -10.33 10.47 -12.57
#